data_AF-A0A2A9EJ57-F1
#
_entry.id   AF-A0A2A9EJ57-F1
#
_cell.length_a   1.000
_cell.length_b   1.000
_cell.length_c   1.000
_cell.angle_alpha   90.00
_cell.angle_beta   90.00
_cell.angle_gamma   90.00
#
_symmetry.space_group_name_H-M   'P 1'
#
loop_
_entity.id
_entity.type
_entity.pdbx_description
1 polymer ?
#
loop_
_entity_poly.entity_id
_entity_poly.type
_entity_poly.pdbx_seq_one_letter_code
_entity_poly.pdbx_strand_id
1 'polypeptide(L)'
;MTTLASPSALPHRRRAWLLGVAVPLAVTTLAWTLVISWLPRLPRYVALHWGPGGIVDRVGSVAELLRTTAIVGGITVAVLAVLSLTVGRTALTRRTVLGLAAGTAVLFGGMLVTVVGIQVDAPDATAAAPPDLGLTVSVVAAVLVGIAAGALAGPDPELPATEPLPASAPRTPLAANERAVWIRTTGPSAALVHWGGVLLAVYIGLVAWTAVVAQSWFVAAVMFAVLPVVLTMLVWQVRVDTTGITARGALGWPRRHVPASEVVVARTRQVSPFNDFGGWGLRVAPDGTVGVVVRAGVAVDVERTGGRRLVVTVDDAPTGAALLNACAERARHAEDLPPG
;
A
#
# COMPACT_ATOMS: atom_id res chain seq x y z
N MET A 1 -1.75 -3.58 39.73
CA MET A 1 -2.30 -2.40 39.03
C MET A 1 -1.33 -2.02 37.91
N THR A 2 -1.57 -2.54 36.71
CA THR A 2 -0.80 -2.21 35.50
C THR A 2 -1.22 -0.81 35.05
N THR A 3 -0.33 0.16 35.16
CA THR A 3 -0.50 1.49 34.55
C THR A 3 -0.67 1.30 33.05
N LEU A 4 -1.90 1.45 32.55
CA LEU A 4 -2.17 1.56 31.12
C LEU A 4 -1.46 2.82 30.64
N ALA A 5 -0.29 2.66 30.03
CA ALA A 5 0.40 3.74 29.36
C ALA A 5 -0.59 4.42 28.41
N SER A 6 -0.79 5.73 28.58
CA SER A 6 -1.65 6.50 27.68
C SER A 6 -1.21 6.22 26.23
N PRO A 7 -2.15 5.92 25.31
CA PRO A 7 -1.77 5.61 23.94
C PRO A 7 -0.97 6.80 23.40
N SER A 8 0.29 6.54 23.04
CA SER A 8 1.17 7.56 22.50
C SER A 8 0.52 8.22 21.27
N ALA A 9 0.66 9.54 21.17
CA ALA A 9 0.08 10.29 20.06
C ALA A 9 0.59 9.77 18.71
N LEU A 10 -0.26 9.81 17.68
CA LEU A 10 0.13 9.38 16.33
C LEU A 10 1.35 10.19 15.83
N PRO A 11 2.39 9.52 15.30
CA PRO A 11 3.50 10.19 14.64
C PRO A 11 3.00 11.07 13.49
N HIS A 12 3.67 12.19 13.24
CA HIS A 12 3.40 13.08 12.11
C HIS A 12 1.93 13.56 12.00
N ARG A 13 1.25 13.79 13.13
CA ARG A 13 -0.18 14.19 13.19
C ARG A 13 -0.56 15.34 12.26
N ARG A 14 0.31 16.34 12.07
CA ARG A 14 0.07 17.44 11.11
C ARG A 14 -0.03 16.95 9.66
N ARG A 15 0.82 15.99 9.27
CA ARG A 15 0.80 15.39 7.93
C ARG A 15 -0.42 14.50 7.74
N ALA A 16 -0.81 13.77 8.78
CA ALA A 16 -2.04 12.97 8.76
C ALA A 16 -3.28 13.83 8.52
N TRP A 17 -3.40 14.96 9.23
CA TRP A 17 -4.47 15.94 8.99
C TRP A 17 -4.39 16.57 7.60
N LEU A 18 -3.22 17.04 7.19
CA LEU A 18 -3.07 17.73 5.90
C LEU A 18 -3.36 16.80 4.72
N LEU A 19 -2.69 15.66 4.65
CA LEU A 19 -2.74 14.75 3.50
C LEU A 19 -3.92 13.78 3.54
N GLY A 20 -4.41 13.46 4.74
CA GLY A 20 -5.51 12.51 4.95
C GLY A 20 -6.88 13.15 5.08
N VAL A 21 -6.95 14.46 5.33
CA VAL A 21 -8.22 15.17 5.57
C VAL A 21 -8.32 16.45 4.75
N ALA A 22 -7.44 17.42 4.98
CA ALA A 22 -7.58 18.76 4.37
C ALA A 22 -7.45 18.72 2.84
N VAL A 23 -6.43 18.04 2.31
CA VAL A 23 -6.23 17.89 0.86
C VAL A 23 -7.36 17.09 0.21
N PRO A 24 -7.74 15.89 0.69
CA PRO A 24 -8.90 15.16 0.17
C PRO A 24 -10.18 16.00 0.16
N LEU A 25 -10.50 16.68 1.27
CA LEU A 25 -11.68 17.54 1.36
C LEU A 25 -11.62 18.69 0.36
N ALA A 26 -10.48 19.39 0.25
CA ALA A 26 -10.33 20.49 -0.69
C ALA A 26 -10.51 20.04 -2.15
N VAL A 27 -9.93 18.90 -2.54
CA VAL A 27 -10.09 18.32 -3.88
C VAL A 27 -11.55 17.96 -4.14
N THR A 28 -12.21 17.27 -3.20
CA THR A 28 -13.62 16.92 -3.33
C THR A 28 -14.50 18.17 -3.41
N THR A 29 -14.31 19.16 -2.54
CA THR A 29 -15.07 20.41 -2.55
C THR A 29 -14.88 21.17 -3.86
N LEU A 30 -13.66 21.23 -4.39
CA LEU A 30 -13.39 21.89 -5.67
C LEU A 30 -14.13 21.20 -6.82
N ALA A 31 -14.06 19.87 -6.91
CA ALA A 31 -14.75 19.08 -7.92
C ALA A 31 -16.28 19.31 -7.86
N TRP A 32 -16.86 19.27 -6.66
CA TRP A 32 -18.27 19.53 -6.45
C TRP A 32 -18.68 20.96 -6.79
N THR A 33 -17.87 21.96 -6.42
CA THR A 33 -18.14 23.37 -6.73
C THR A 33 -18.17 23.58 -8.25
N LEU A 34 -17.22 22.98 -8.96
CA LEU A 34 -17.18 23.03 -10.43
C LEU A 34 -18.42 22.38 -11.05
N VAL A 35 -18.78 21.18 -10.60
CA VAL A 35 -19.97 20.46 -11.08
C VAL A 35 -21.26 21.23 -10.79
N ILE A 36 -21.39 21.83 -9.61
CA ILE A 36 -22.54 22.65 -9.24
C ILE A 36 -22.68 23.85 -10.19
N SER A 37 -21.55 24.47 -10.58
CA SER A 37 -21.56 25.57 -11.54
C SER A 37 -22.02 25.17 -12.94
N TRP A 38 -21.95 23.87 -13.29
CA TRP A 38 -22.37 23.33 -14.58
C TRP A 38 -23.81 22.84 -14.62
N LEU A 39 -24.49 22.70 -13.48
CA LEU A 39 -25.86 22.15 -13.44
C LEU A 39 -26.85 22.87 -14.38
N PRO A 40 -26.84 24.21 -14.53
CA PRO A 40 -27.76 24.89 -15.45
C PRO A 40 -27.51 24.59 -16.93
N ARG A 41 -26.34 24.04 -17.27
CA ARG A 41 -25.90 23.72 -18.63
C ARG A 41 -26.07 22.25 -18.99
N LEU A 42 -26.61 21.45 -18.06
CA LEU A 42 -26.86 20.03 -18.32
C LEU A 42 -28.23 19.82 -18.96
N PRO A 43 -28.37 18.83 -19.85
CA PRO A 43 -29.67 18.38 -20.33
C PRO A 43 -30.54 17.86 -19.17
N ARG A 44 -31.86 17.85 -19.39
CA ARG A 44 -32.86 17.37 -18.40
C ARG A 44 -32.55 15.94 -17.90
N TYR A 45 -32.04 15.10 -18.79
CA TYR A 45 -31.55 13.76 -18.49
C TYR A 45 -30.10 13.69 -18.90
N VAL A 46 -29.30 12.93 -18.14
CA VAL A 46 -27.88 12.71 -18.37
C VAL A 46 -27.59 11.23 -18.56
N ALA A 47 -26.54 10.93 -19.32
CA ALA A 47 -25.93 9.61 -19.37
C ALA A 47 -25.44 9.21 -17.98
N LEU A 48 -25.83 8.00 -17.57
CA LEU A 48 -25.41 7.36 -16.33
C LEU A 48 -24.51 6.15 -16.58
N HIS A 49 -24.53 5.62 -17.81
CA HIS A 49 -23.69 4.50 -18.22
C HIS A 49 -23.40 4.58 -19.73
N TRP A 50 -22.23 4.05 -20.09
CA TRP A 50 -21.74 3.90 -21.46
C TRP A 50 -21.51 2.41 -21.71
N GLY A 51 -22.23 1.86 -22.68
CA GLY A 51 -22.08 0.51 -23.18
C GLY A 51 -20.95 0.40 -24.21
N PRO A 52 -20.96 -0.69 -25.01
CA PRO A 52 -19.91 -0.95 -25.99
C PRO A 52 -19.68 0.22 -26.95
N GLY A 53 -18.41 0.55 -27.19
CA GLY A 53 -17.99 1.59 -28.13
C GLY A 53 -18.20 3.01 -27.59
N GLY A 54 -18.47 3.16 -26.30
CA GLY A 54 -18.76 4.44 -25.67
C GLY A 54 -20.16 4.96 -26.03
N ILE A 55 -21.09 4.07 -26.39
CA ILE A 55 -22.48 4.43 -26.68
C ILE A 55 -23.26 4.52 -25.37
N VAL A 56 -24.04 5.57 -25.19
CA VAL A 56 -24.91 5.72 -24.02
C VAL A 56 -26.03 4.70 -24.07
N ASP A 57 -26.09 3.81 -23.08
CA ASP A 57 -27.11 2.74 -22.96
C ASP A 57 -28.00 2.90 -21.71
N ARG A 58 -27.66 3.83 -20.81
CA ARG A 58 -28.47 4.20 -19.65
C ARG A 58 -28.45 5.70 -19.43
N VAL A 59 -29.65 6.26 -19.32
CA VAL A 59 -29.88 7.67 -18.98
C VAL A 59 -30.68 7.78 -17.69
N GLY A 60 -30.59 8.92 -17.02
CA GLY A 60 -31.41 9.20 -15.85
C GLY A 60 -31.29 10.65 -15.38
N SER A 61 -31.76 10.91 -14.17
CA SER A 61 -31.78 12.27 -13.65
C SER A 61 -30.41 12.72 -13.14
N VAL A 62 -30.14 14.03 -13.23
CA VAL A 62 -28.94 14.64 -12.61
C VAL A 62 -28.89 14.33 -11.11
N ALA A 63 -30.03 14.34 -10.43
CA ALA A 63 -30.12 14.02 -9.01
C ALA A 63 -29.68 12.59 -8.67
N GLU A 64 -29.95 11.63 -9.56
CA GLU A 64 -29.52 10.24 -9.38
C GLU A 64 -27.99 10.10 -9.51
N LEU A 65 -27.41 10.72 -10.54
CA LEU A 65 -25.96 10.78 -10.74
C LEU A 65 -25.27 11.36 -9.50
N LEU A 66 -25.68 12.57 -9.11
CA LEU A 66 -25.07 13.28 -7.99
C LEU A 66 -25.25 12.55 -6.67
N ARG A 67 -26.42 11.96 -6.40
CA ARG A 67 -26.66 11.20 -5.17
C ARG A 67 -25.73 10.00 -5.05
N THR A 68 -25.60 9.23 -6.13
CA THR A 68 -24.77 8.01 -6.13
C THR A 68 -23.30 8.38 -5.90
N THR A 69 -22.81 9.39 -6.61
CA THR A 69 -21.42 9.86 -6.45
C THR A 69 -21.18 10.50 -5.09
N ALA A 70 -22.14 11.26 -4.55
CA ALA A 70 -22.06 11.86 -3.22
C ALA A 70 -21.97 10.81 -2.11
N ILE A 71 -22.77 9.74 -2.19
CA ILE A 71 -22.77 8.67 -1.19
C ILE A 71 -21.42 7.92 -1.23
N VAL A 72 -21.01 7.43 -2.40
CA VAL A 72 -19.79 6.63 -2.53
C VAL A 72 -18.54 7.46 -2.23
N GLY A 73 -18.44 8.67 -2.81
CA GLY A 73 -17.31 9.56 -2.59
C GLY A 73 -17.26 10.08 -1.16
N GLY A 74 -18.39 10.51 -0.61
CA GLY A 74 -18.52 11.04 0.74
C GLY A 74 -18.17 10.01 1.81
N ILE A 75 -18.70 8.78 1.71
CA ILE A 75 -18.34 7.67 2.61
C ILE A 75 -16.84 7.37 2.52
N THR A 76 -16.29 7.29 1.31
CA THR A 76 -14.87 6.98 1.13
C THR A 76 -13.97 8.04 1.78
N VAL A 77 -14.24 9.32 1.53
CA VAL A 77 -13.49 10.43 2.15
C VAL A 77 -13.62 10.40 3.66
N ALA A 78 -14.83 10.17 4.19
CA ALA A 78 -15.06 10.10 5.64
C ALA A 78 -14.29 8.93 6.29
N VAL A 79 -14.38 7.74 5.72
CA VAL A 79 -13.68 6.55 6.22
C VAL A 79 -12.16 6.76 6.18
N LEU A 80 -11.61 7.23 5.06
CA LEU A 80 -10.17 7.43 4.93
C LEU A 80 -9.66 8.59 5.78
N ALA A 81 -10.46 9.63 6.01
CA ALA A 81 -10.14 10.68 6.98
C ALA A 81 -10.05 10.10 8.40
N VAL A 82 -11.04 9.31 8.82
CA VAL A 82 -11.00 8.63 10.14
C VAL A 82 -9.79 7.72 10.25
N LEU A 83 -9.51 6.88 9.25
CA LEU A 83 -8.36 5.98 9.25
C LEU A 83 -7.03 6.75 9.28
N SER A 84 -6.95 7.88 8.58
CA SER A 84 -5.77 8.76 8.59
C SER A 84 -5.48 9.32 9.98
N LEU A 85 -6.52 9.55 10.78
CA LEU A 85 -6.43 10.14 12.11
C LEU A 85 -6.40 9.12 13.26
N THR A 86 -6.64 7.84 12.98
CA THR A 86 -6.74 6.78 14.00
C THR A 86 -5.69 5.68 13.82
N VAL A 87 -5.22 5.46 12.59
CA VAL A 87 -4.21 4.46 12.23
C VAL A 87 -2.93 5.15 11.76
N GLY A 88 -1.90 4.40 11.36
CA GLY A 88 -0.65 4.97 10.82
C GLY A 88 0.49 5.15 11.81
N ARG A 89 0.51 4.33 12.89
CA ARG A 89 1.65 4.29 13.83
C ARG A 89 2.96 3.88 13.15
N THR A 90 2.89 2.98 12.16
CA THR A 90 4.03 2.60 11.33
C THR A 90 4.01 3.35 10.00
N ALA A 91 5.20 3.56 9.42
CA ALA A 91 5.35 4.30 8.19
C ALA A 91 4.61 3.64 7.05
N LEU A 92 4.57 2.30 6.99
CA LEU A 92 3.76 1.61 5.99
C LEU A 92 2.30 2.01 6.06
N THR A 93 1.67 1.78 7.21
CA THR A 93 0.23 1.98 7.33
C THR A 93 -0.12 3.44 7.07
N ARG A 94 0.72 4.37 7.56
CA ARG A 94 0.56 5.80 7.32
C ARG A 94 0.68 6.15 5.84
N ARG A 95 1.73 5.67 5.16
CA ARG A 95 1.94 5.90 3.71
C ARG A 95 0.78 5.37 2.88
N THR A 96 0.31 4.16 3.18
CA THR A 96 -0.80 3.53 2.47
C THR A 96 -2.10 4.30 2.69
N VAL A 97 -2.46 4.60 3.94
CA VAL A 97 -3.72 5.27 4.26
C VAL A 97 -3.75 6.69 3.70
N LEU A 98 -2.68 7.48 3.86
CA LEU A 98 -2.62 8.85 3.31
C LEU A 98 -2.58 8.85 1.78
N GLY A 99 -1.87 7.91 1.17
CA GLY A 99 -1.87 7.73 -0.28
C GLY A 99 -3.25 7.37 -0.83
N LEU A 100 -3.96 6.45 -0.16
CA LEU A 100 -5.34 6.10 -0.52
C LEU A 100 -6.29 7.28 -0.33
N ALA A 101 -6.19 8.02 0.79
CA ALA A 101 -7.04 9.19 1.05
C ALA A 101 -6.93 10.25 -0.04
N ALA A 102 -5.70 10.67 -0.38
CA ALA A 102 -5.46 11.67 -1.40
C ALA A 102 -5.77 11.16 -2.81
N GLY A 103 -5.34 9.93 -3.13
CA GLY A 103 -5.55 9.34 -4.45
C GLY A 103 -7.04 9.09 -4.76
N THR A 104 -7.80 8.54 -3.82
CA THR A 104 -9.24 8.29 -4.03
C THR A 104 -10.06 9.58 -4.13
N ALA A 105 -9.68 10.64 -3.42
CA ALA A 105 -10.31 11.95 -3.57
C ALA A 105 -10.11 12.53 -4.98
N VAL A 106 -8.90 12.41 -5.54
CA VAL A 106 -8.62 12.80 -6.93
C VAL A 106 -9.35 11.89 -7.93
N LEU A 107 -9.39 10.58 -7.69
CA LEU A 107 -10.09 9.64 -8.55
C LEU A 107 -11.58 9.97 -8.65
N PHE A 108 -12.27 10.08 -7.51
CA PHE A 108 -13.70 10.34 -7.50
C PHE A 108 -14.04 11.78 -7.91
N GLY A 109 -13.23 12.76 -7.53
CA GLY A 109 -13.38 14.13 -8.01
C GLY A 109 -13.20 14.24 -9.53
N GLY A 110 -12.14 13.63 -10.06
CA GLY A 110 -11.85 13.59 -11.50
C GLY A 110 -12.89 12.82 -12.30
N MET A 111 -13.36 11.68 -11.78
CA MET A 111 -14.46 10.92 -12.38
C MET A 111 -15.75 11.74 -12.42
N LEU A 112 -16.12 12.39 -11.32
CA LEU A 112 -17.31 13.26 -11.26
C LEU A 112 -17.21 14.41 -12.29
N VAL A 113 -16.07 15.11 -12.31
CA VAL A 113 -15.82 16.22 -13.24
C VAL A 113 -15.84 15.73 -14.69
N THR A 114 -15.25 14.58 -14.98
CA THR A 114 -15.25 13.99 -16.33
C THR A 114 -16.66 13.65 -16.77
N VAL A 115 -17.38 12.86 -15.97
CA VAL A 115 -18.70 12.32 -16.31
C VAL A 115 -19.74 13.43 -16.48
N VAL A 116 -19.65 14.52 -15.71
CA VAL A 116 -20.52 15.68 -15.87
C VAL A 116 -20.05 16.57 -17.03
N GLY A 117 -18.74 16.84 -17.11
CA GLY A 117 -18.14 17.78 -18.05
C GLY A 117 -18.39 17.43 -19.51
N ILE A 118 -18.33 16.15 -19.87
CA ILE A 118 -18.61 15.65 -21.23
C ILE A 118 -20.08 15.81 -21.67
N GLN A 119 -20.97 16.19 -20.76
CA GLN A 119 -22.40 16.39 -21.01
C GLN A 119 -22.83 17.86 -20.93
N VAL A 120 -21.90 18.75 -20.61
CA VAL A 120 -22.16 20.20 -20.54
C VAL A 120 -22.48 20.71 -21.94
N ASP A 121 -23.60 21.42 -22.06
CA ASP A 121 -24.18 21.92 -23.31
C ASP A 121 -24.47 20.82 -24.37
N ALA A 122 -24.50 19.55 -23.96
CA ALA A 122 -24.93 18.48 -24.85
C ALA A 122 -26.43 18.63 -25.17
N PRO A 123 -26.85 18.43 -26.43
CA PRO A 123 -28.25 18.60 -26.82
C PRO A 123 -29.17 17.62 -26.08
N ASP A 124 -28.67 16.41 -25.80
CA ASP A 124 -29.31 15.40 -24.97
C ASP A 124 -28.27 14.43 -24.39
N ALA A 125 -28.72 13.53 -23.52
CA ALA A 125 -27.87 12.52 -22.88
C ALA A 125 -27.12 11.60 -23.86
N THR A 126 -27.71 11.27 -25.02
CA THR A 126 -27.13 10.31 -25.96
C THR A 126 -25.99 10.91 -26.79
N ALA A 127 -25.89 12.24 -26.85
CA ALA A 127 -24.82 12.96 -27.50
C ALA A 127 -23.53 13.06 -26.64
N ALA A 128 -23.54 12.56 -25.41
CA ALA A 128 -22.39 12.57 -24.52
C ALA A 128 -21.22 11.78 -25.11
N ALA A 129 -20.02 12.39 -25.15
CA ALA A 129 -18.81 11.73 -25.62
C ALA A 129 -18.39 10.55 -24.71
N PRO A 130 -17.60 9.59 -25.19
CA PRO A 130 -17.04 8.54 -24.34
C PRO A 130 -16.13 9.10 -23.23
N PRO A 131 -16.25 8.63 -21.97
CA PRO A 131 -15.52 9.18 -20.83
C PRO A 131 -14.06 8.67 -20.71
N ASP A 132 -13.68 7.66 -21.50
CA ASP A 132 -12.44 6.87 -21.38
C ASP A 132 -11.17 7.69 -21.16
N LEU A 133 -10.97 8.76 -21.94
CA LEU A 133 -9.77 9.60 -21.82
C LEU A 133 -9.76 10.36 -20.49
N GLY A 134 -10.87 10.99 -20.11
CA GLY A 134 -10.97 11.74 -18.85
C GLY A 134 -10.86 10.83 -17.63
N LEU A 135 -11.41 9.61 -17.70
CA LEU A 135 -11.23 8.59 -16.68
C LEU A 135 -9.77 8.13 -16.59
N THR A 136 -9.09 7.95 -17.72
CA THR A 136 -7.65 7.64 -17.75
C THR A 136 -6.83 8.70 -17.05
N VAL A 137 -7.05 9.98 -17.40
CA VAL A 137 -6.36 11.11 -16.76
C VAL A 137 -6.65 11.14 -15.26
N SER A 138 -7.89 10.89 -14.85
CA SER A 138 -8.29 10.85 -13.44
C SER A 138 -7.58 9.72 -12.67
N VAL A 139 -7.46 8.53 -13.28
CA VAL A 139 -6.73 7.39 -12.69
C VAL A 139 -5.24 7.71 -12.57
N VAL A 140 -4.61 8.22 -13.62
CA VAL A 140 -3.18 8.58 -13.61
C VAL A 140 -2.92 9.66 -12.54
N ALA A 141 -3.73 10.72 -12.51
CA ALA A 141 -3.62 11.76 -11.50
C ALA A 141 -3.81 11.22 -10.07
N ALA A 142 -4.78 10.33 -9.87
CA ALA A 142 -5.02 9.67 -8.58
C ALA A 142 -3.82 8.85 -8.12
N VAL A 143 -3.20 8.07 -9.01
CA VAL A 143 -1.98 7.29 -8.68
C VAL A 143 -0.82 8.21 -8.33
N LEU A 144 -0.57 9.25 -9.12
CA LEU A 144 0.53 10.19 -8.87
C LEU A 144 0.35 10.93 -7.55
N VAL A 145 -0.85 11.45 -7.27
CA VAL A 145 -1.16 12.15 -6.03
C VAL A 145 -1.11 11.19 -4.83
N GLY A 146 -1.60 9.95 -4.98
CA GLY A 146 -1.51 8.94 -3.93
C GLY A 146 -0.07 8.56 -3.60
N ILE A 147 0.78 8.37 -4.60
CA ILE A 147 2.22 8.12 -4.42
C ILE A 147 2.88 9.32 -3.73
N ALA A 148 2.58 10.54 -4.16
CA ALA A 148 3.13 11.76 -3.56
C ALA A 148 2.73 11.92 -2.09
N ALA A 149 1.44 11.77 -1.77
CA ALA A 149 0.94 11.82 -0.40
C ALA A 149 1.56 10.72 0.47
N GLY A 150 1.70 9.51 -0.08
CA GLY A 150 2.43 8.42 0.57
C GLY A 150 3.89 8.79 0.84
N ALA A 151 4.64 9.28 -0.15
CA ALA A 151 6.03 9.68 0.03
C ALA A 151 6.20 10.78 1.10
N LEU A 152 5.26 11.72 1.16
CA LEU A 152 5.25 12.82 2.11
C LEU A 152 4.78 12.43 3.52
N ALA A 153 4.23 11.23 3.73
CA ALA A 153 3.71 10.74 5.01
C ALA A 153 4.74 10.71 6.16
N GLY A 154 6.04 10.75 5.85
CA GLY A 154 7.13 10.77 6.80
C GLY A 154 7.65 9.37 7.20
N PRO A 155 8.94 9.26 7.58
CA PRO A 155 9.51 8.00 8.07
C PRO A 155 9.08 7.70 9.51
N ASP A 156 9.32 6.48 9.96
CA ASP A 156 9.24 6.16 11.39
C ASP A 156 10.45 6.77 12.11
N PRO A 157 10.30 7.24 13.36
CA PRO A 157 11.44 7.66 14.15
C PRO A 157 12.38 6.49 14.40
N GLU A 158 13.68 6.79 14.42
CA GLU A 158 14.70 5.86 14.87
C GLU A 158 14.59 5.68 16.38
N LEU A 159 14.60 4.43 16.82
CA LEU A 159 14.54 4.05 18.22
C LEU A 159 15.63 2.99 18.47
N PRO A 160 16.89 3.36 18.68
CA PRO A 160 17.94 2.39 19.01
C PRO A 160 17.60 1.58 20.27
N ALA A 161 17.95 0.31 20.28
CA ALA A 161 17.79 -0.59 21.41
C ALA A 161 18.94 -0.36 22.40
N THR A 162 18.61 0.00 23.63
CA THR A 162 19.58 0.25 24.71
C THR A 162 19.83 -0.97 25.59
N GLU A 163 18.89 -1.92 25.62
CA GLU A 163 19.03 -3.13 26.43
C GLU A 163 19.95 -4.16 25.75
N PRO A 164 20.75 -4.95 26.51
CA PRO A 164 21.53 -6.04 25.96
C PRO A 164 20.66 -7.11 25.27
N LEU A 165 21.23 -7.83 24.31
CA LEU A 165 20.51 -8.95 23.70
C LEU A 165 20.31 -10.06 24.75
N PRO A 166 19.17 -10.78 24.72
CA PRO A 166 18.99 -11.93 25.59
C PRO A 166 20.12 -12.95 25.38
N ALA A 167 20.66 -13.49 26.48
CA ALA A 167 21.79 -14.44 26.41
C ALA A 167 21.48 -15.67 25.53
N SER A 168 20.20 -16.10 25.52
CA SER A 168 19.69 -17.22 24.72
C SER A 168 19.46 -16.91 23.23
N ALA A 169 19.65 -15.67 22.79
CA ALA A 169 19.50 -15.32 21.39
C ALA A 169 20.62 -16.01 20.55
N PRO A 170 20.26 -16.73 19.47
CA PRO A 170 21.26 -17.39 18.62
C PRO A 170 22.14 -16.31 17.99
N ARG A 171 23.46 -16.55 17.97
CA ARG A 171 24.44 -15.60 17.45
C ARG A 171 25.45 -16.31 16.58
N THR A 172 25.67 -15.78 15.38
CA THR A 172 26.79 -16.21 14.55
C THR A 172 28.09 -15.73 15.20
N PRO A 173 29.08 -16.60 15.44
CA PRO A 173 30.38 -16.17 15.93
C PRO A 173 31.05 -15.36 14.83
N LEU A 174 31.39 -14.11 15.12
CA LEU A 174 32.08 -13.22 14.18
C LEU A 174 33.33 -12.66 14.87
N ALA A 175 34.51 -12.80 14.26
CA ALA A 175 35.74 -12.18 14.78
C ALA A 175 35.63 -10.64 14.72
N ALA A 176 36.35 -9.92 15.58
CA ALA A 176 36.18 -8.47 15.78
C ALA A 176 36.04 -7.63 14.50
N ASN A 177 36.84 -7.93 13.46
CA ASN A 177 36.84 -7.22 12.18
C ASN A 177 36.16 -7.98 11.03
N GLU A 178 35.58 -9.14 11.31
CA GLU A 178 34.89 -9.96 10.32
C GLU A 178 33.58 -9.32 9.89
N ARG A 179 33.36 -9.20 8.58
CA ARG A 179 32.08 -8.76 8.02
C ARG A 179 31.43 -9.93 7.32
N ALA A 180 30.21 -10.26 7.73
CA ALA A 180 29.40 -11.29 7.10
C ALA A 180 28.14 -10.68 6.50
N VAL A 181 27.71 -11.27 5.39
CA VAL A 181 26.46 -10.91 4.71
C VAL A 181 25.73 -12.20 4.42
N TRP A 182 24.45 -12.24 4.78
CA TRP A 182 23.55 -13.34 4.44
C TRP A 182 22.51 -12.83 3.46
N ILE A 183 22.34 -13.54 2.33
CA ILE A 183 21.37 -13.18 1.28
C ILE A 183 20.60 -14.43 0.90
N ARG A 184 19.27 -14.28 0.83
CA ARG A 184 18.36 -15.29 0.30
C ARG A 184 17.28 -14.63 -0.54
N THR A 185 16.88 -15.31 -1.60
CA THR A 185 15.69 -14.95 -2.36
C THR A 185 14.56 -15.87 -1.92
N THR A 186 13.41 -15.29 -1.61
CA THR A 186 12.18 -16.03 -1.32
C THR A 186 11.14 -15.72 -2.38
N GLY A 187 10.42 -16.73 -2.81
CA GLY A 187 9.40 -16.64 -3.83
C GLY A 187 8.20 -17.53 -3.52
N PRO A 188 7.17 -17.48 -4.39
CA PRO A 188 6.02 -18.37 -4.28
C PRO A 188 6.45 -19.84 -4.35
N SER A 189 5.69 -20.74 -3.71
CA SER A 189 5.88 -22.18 -3.87
C SER A 189 5.63 -22.60 -5.32
N ALA A 190 6.20 -23.74 -5.76
CA ALA A 190 5.98 -24.26 -7.11
C ALA A 190 4.48 -24.44 -7.43
N ALA A 191 3.68 -24.88 -6.46
CA ALA A 191 2.23 -24.97 -6.59
C ALA A 191 1.58 -23.60 -6.81
N LEU A 192 2.01 -22.57 -6.08
CA LEU A 192 1.49 -21.21 -6.25
C LEU A 192 1.93 -20.61 -7.59
N VAL A 193 3.14 -20.92 -8.09
CA VAL A 193 3.57 -20.53 -9.44
C VAL A 193 2.69 -21.19 -10.50
N HIS A 194 2.45 -22.50 -10.39
CA HIS A 194 1.65 -23.24 -11.36
C HIS A 194 0.20 -22.74 -11.39
N TRP A 195 -0.49 -22.76 -10.24
CA TRP A 195 -1.87 -22.30 -10.17
C TRP A 195 -2.01 -20.80 -10.39
N GLY A 196 -1.03 -20.01 -9.95
CA GLY A 196 -0.96 -18.58 -10.25
C GLY A 196 -0.81 -18.30 -11.74
N GLY A 197 -0.03 -19.12 -12.47
CA GLY A 197 0.09 -19.04 -13.92
C GLY A 197 -1.21 -19.37 -14.65
N VAL A 198 -1.92 -20.42 -14.20
CA VAL A 198 -3.26 -20.77 -14.73
C VAL A 198 -4.24 -19.63 -14.49
N LEU A 199 -4.31 -19.10 -13.27
CA LEU A 199 -5.18 -17.98 -12.93
C LEU A 199 -4.81 -16.71 -13.71
N LEU A 200 -3.51 -16.47 -13.94
CA LEU A 200 -3.04 -15.35 -14.75
C LEU A 200 -3.48 -15.50 -16.21
N ALA A 201 -3.38 -16.70 -16.80
CA ALA A 201 -3.86 -16.95 -18.15
C ALA A 201 -5.37 -16.76 -18.28
N VAL A 202 -6.15 -17.27 -17.31
CA VAL A 202 -7.60 -17.05 -17.23
C VAL A 202 -7.92 -15.56 -17.09
N TYR A 203 -7.19 -14.84 -16.24
CA TYR A 203 -7.35 -13.40 -16.06
C TYR A 203 -7.05 -12.63 -17.34
N ILE A 204 -5.95 -12.91 -18.03
CA ILE A 204 -5.61 -12.28 -19.32
C ILE A 204 -6.69 -12.56 -20.37
N GLY A 205 -7.16 -13.80 -20.45
CA GLY A 205 -8.27 -14.16 -21.34
C GLY A 205 -9.56 -13.40 -21.00
N LEU A 206 -9.88 -13.27 -19.71
CA LEU A 206 -11.02 -12.48 -19.25
C LEU A 206 -10.87 -11.00 -19.58
N VAL A 207 -9.69 -10.40 -19.38
CA VAL A 207 -9.42 -9.00 -19.74
C VAL A 207 -9.55 -8.78 -21.24
N ALA A 208 -9.00 -9.67 -22.06
CA ALA A 208 -9.11 -9.58 -23.51
C ALA A 208 -10.58 -9.70 -23.96
N TRP A 209 -11.31 -10.67 -23.40
CA TRP A 209 -12.74 -10.86 -23.66
C TRP A 209 -13.56 -9.63 -23.26
N THR A 210 -13.39 -9.11 -22.04
CA THR A 210 -14.14 -7.95 -21.56
C THR A 210 -13.83 -6.70 -22.36
N ALA A 211 -12.58 -6.49 -22.76
CA ALA A 211 -12.19 -5.36 -23.60
C ALA A 211 -12.83 -5.41 -24.99
N VAL A 212 -12.93 -6.60 -25.60
CA VAL A 212 -13.59 -6.81 -26.89
C VAL A 212 -15.10 -6.58 -26.76
N VAL A 213 -15.74 -7.17 -25.74
CA VAL A 213 -17.18 -7.04 -25.51
C VAL A 213 -17.57 -5.59 -25.18
N ALA A 214 -16.79 -4.91 -24.35
CA ALA A 214 -17.01 -3.51 -24.01
C ALA A 214 -16.56 -2.54 -25.12
N GLN A 215 -15.87 -3.04 -26.15
CA GLN A 215 -15.21 -2.24 -27.19
C GLN A 215 -14.49 -1.00 -26.61
N SER A 216 -13.82 -1.18 -25.47
CA SER A 216 -13.16 -0.11 -24.72
C SER A 216 -11.76 -0.55 -24.33
N TRP A 217 -10.77 0.18 -24.83
CA TRP A 217 -9.37 -0.02 -24.48
C TRP A 217 -9.09 0.36 -23.02
N PHE A 218 -9.88 1.27 -22.45
CA PHE A 218 -9.74 1.74 -21.08
C PHE A 218 -9.95 0.60 -20.07
N VAL A 219 -10.96 -0.25 -20.30
CA VAL A 219 -11.22 -1.44 -19.47
C VAL A 219 -9.99 -2.35 -19.43
N ALA A 220 -9.40 -2.63 -20.60
CA ALA A 220 -8.17 -3.41 -20.69
C ALA A 220 -7.02 -2.76 -19.92
N ALA A 221 -6.80 -1.46 -20.17
CA ALA A 221 -5.70 -0.70 -19.57
C ALA A 221 -5.78 -0.71 -18.03
N VAL A 222 -6.96 -0.46 -17.45
CA VAL A 222 -7.17 -0.47 -16.00
C VAL A 222 -6.94 -1.86 -15.41
N MET A 223 -7.47 -2.91 -16.05
CA MET A 223 -7.27 -4.28 -15.55
C MET A 223 -5.81 -4.70 -15.65
N PHE A 224 -5.15 -4.47 -16.78
CA PHE A 224 -3.72 -4.79 -16.94
C PHE A 224 -2.81 -4.01 -16.00
N ALA A 225 -3.17 -2.77 -15.63
CA ALA A 225 -2.40 -1.95 -14.71
C ALA A 225 -2.22 -2.57 -13.31
N VAL A 226 -3.10 -3.51 -12.91
CA VAL A 226 -3.00 -4.22 -11.63
C VAL A 226 -1.89 -5.29 -11.64
N LEU A 227 -1.58 -5.88 -12.80
CA LEU A 227 -0.66 -7.01 -12.89
C LEU A 227 0.76 -6.69 -12.42
N PRO A 228 1.42 -5.59 -12.87
CA PRO A 228 2.75 -5.25 -12.39
C PRO A 228 2.79 -5.09 -10.87
N VAL A 229 1.75 -4.49 -10.29
CA VAL A 229 1.64 -4.29 -8.83
C VAL A 229 1.61 -5.63 -8.11
N VAL A 230 0.80 -6.59 -8.58
CA VAL A 230 0.73 -7.94 -7.98
C VAL A 230 2.06 -8.67 -8.13
N LEU A 231 2.66 -8.65 -9.33
CA LEU A 231 3.89 -9.39 -9.63
C LEU A 231 5.08 -8.89 -8.79
N THR A 232 5.17 -7.59 -8.52
CA THR A 232 6.23 -7.02 -7.65
C THR A 232 6.18 -7.51 -6.20
N MET A 233 5.06 -8.08 -5.76
CA MET A 233 4.87 -8.56 -4.39
C MET A 233 5.24 -10.03 -4.18
N LEU A 234 5.55 -10.79 -5.24
CA LEU A 234 5.71 -12.25 -5.18
C LEU A 234 7.13 -12.69 -4.85
N VAL A 235 8.15 -11.96 -5.32
CA VAL A 235 9.55 -12.34 -5.15
C VAL A 235 10.29 -11.27 -4.37
N TRP A 236 11.00 -11.72 -3.33
CA TRP A 236 11.71 -10.85 -2.40
C TRP A 236 13.13 -11.35 -2.18
N GLN A 237 14.08 -10.43 -2.21
CA GLN A 237 15.43 -10.65 -1.72
C GLN A 237 15.53 -10.16 -0.29
N VAL A 238 15.99 -11.03 0.59
CA VAL A 238 16.26 -10.75 2.00
C VAL A 238 17.76 -10.72 2.19
N ARG A 239 18.25 -9.63 2.77
CA ARG A 239 19.67 -9.41 3.08
C ARG A 239 19.82 -9.07 4.54
N VAL A 240 20.73 -9.74 5.23
CA VAL A 240 21.19 -9.38 6.57
C VAL A 240 22.66 -9.00 6.48
N ASP A 241 22.99 -7.82 6.98
CA ASP A 241 24.36 -7.32 7.09
C ASP A 241 24.53 -6.41 8.31
N THR A 242 25.67 -5.72 8.40
CA THR A 242 25.99 -4.79 9.50
C THR A 242 24.98 -3.66 9.68
N THR A 243 24.22 -3.30 8.64
CA THR A 243 23.18 -2.26 8.73
C THR A 243 21.87 -2.80 9.29
N GLY A 244 21.66 -4.12 9.29
CA GLY A 244 20.45 -4.77 9.76
C GLY A 244 19.85 -5.70 8.71
N ILE A 245 18.53 -5.88 8.76
CA ILE A 245 17.79 -6.73 7.79
C ILE A 245 17.08 -5.87 6.76
N THR A 246 17.23 -6.21 5.49
CA THR A 246 16.53 -5.59 4.37
C THR A 246 15.77 -6.64 3.57
N ALA A 247 14.45 -6.49 3.45
CA ALA A 247 13.62 -7.23 2.51
C ALA A 247 13.22 -6.31 1.35
N ARG A 248 13.59 -6.67 0.13
CA ARG A 248 13.39 -5.87 -1.08
C ARG A 248 12.69 -6.72 -2.14
N GLY A 249 11.59 -6.22 -2.69
CA GLY A 249 10.92 -6.85 -3.84
C GLY A 249 11.85 -6.93 -5.06
N ALA A 250 11.59 -7.86 -5.97
CA ALA A 250 12.49 -8.16 -7.10
C ALA A 250 12.84 -6.94 -7.98
N LEU A 251 11.89 -6.02 -8.20
CA LEU A 251 12.12 -4.77 -8.95
C LEU A 251 12.70 -3.63 -8.11
N GLY A 252 13.06 -3.91 -6.85
CA GLY A 252 13.67 -2.96 -5.94
C GLY A 252 12.73 -2.13 -5.08
N TRP A 253 11.44 -2.22 -5.38
CA TRP A 253 10.34 -1.75 -4.56
C TRP A 253 9.26 -2.83 -4.56
N PRO A 254 8.52 -3.02 -3.46
CA PRO A 254 8.64 -2.37 -2.15
C PRO A 254 9.91 -2.78 -1.39
N ARG A 255 10.36 -1.94 -0.45
CA ARG A 255 11.53 -2.19 0.40
C ARG A 255 11.18 -2.03 1.87
N ARG A 256 11.70 -2.93 2.71
CA ARG A 256 11.69 -2.87 4.17
C ARG A 256 13.07 -3.04 4.73
N HIS A 257 13.38 -2.20 5.70
CA HIS A 257 14.63 -2.22 6.41
C HIS A 257 14.34 -2.07 7.89
N VAL A 258 14.99 -2.89 8.70
CA VAL A 258 15.08 -2.73 10.15
C VAL A 258 16.56 -2.54 10.46
N PRO A 259 16.97 -1.36 10.97
CA PRO A 259 18.35 -1.11 11.35
C PRO A 259 18.82 -2.08 12.43
N ALA A 260 20.08 -2.51 12.38
CA ALA A 260 20.67 -3.39 13.38
C ALA A 260 20.57 -2.80 14.80
N SER A 261 20.70 -1.48 14.93
CA SER A 261 20.55 -0.76 16.21
C SER A 261 19.15 -0.85 16.80
N GLU A 262 18.09 -1.03 16.00
CA GLU A 262 16.71 -1.15 16.51
C GLU A 262 16.32 -2.60 16.86
N VAL A 263 17.08 -3.60 16.42
CA VAL A 263 16.76 -5.01 16.65
C VAL A 263 16.85 -5.29 18.15
N VAL A 264 15.76 -5.75 18.77
CA VAL A 264 15.75 -6.21 20.16
C VAL A 264 16.22 -7.66 20.22
N VAL A 265 15.59 -8.52 19.41
CA VAL A 265 15.99 -9.92 19.22
C VAL A 265 15.44 -10.43 17.89
N ALA A 266 16.24 -11.27 17.22
CA ALA A 266 15.83 -12.04 16.06
C ALA A 266 15.71 -13.53 16.43
N ARG A 267 14.58 -14.14 16.08
CA ARG A 267 14.29 -15.57 16.28
C ARG A 267 13.75 -16.18 15.00
N THR A 268 13.49 -17.47 15.05
CA THR A 268 12.71 -18.14 14.01
C THR A 268 11.33 -18.52 14.52
N ARG A 269 10.36 -18.49 13.62
CA ARG A 269 8.98 -18.91 13.87
C ARG A 269 8.42 -19.59 12.63
N GLN A 270 7.56 -20.59 12.82
CA GLN A 270 6.77 -21.16 11.73
C GLN A 270 5.61 -20.24 11.38
N VAL A 271 5.45 -19.93 10.09
CA VAL A 271 4.42 -19.01 9.59
C VAL A 271 3.50 -19.71 8.59
N SER A 272 2.19 -19.51 8.78
CA SER A 272 1.13 -19.85 7.84
C SER A 272 0.57 -18.56 7.22
N PRO A 273 0.62 -18.38 5.88
CA PRO A 273 0.21 -17.13 5.24
C PRO A 273 -1.21 -16.69 5.58
N PHE A 274 -2.18 -17.62 5.54
CA PHE A 274 -3.58 -17.29 5.79
C PHE A 274 -3.91 -17.16 7.28
N ASN A 275 -3.34 -18.02 8.13
CA ASN A 275 -3.69 -18.03 9.56
C ASN A 275 -3.06 -16.85 10.31
N ASP A 276 -1.83 -16.48 9.96
CA ASP A 276 -1.09 -15.44 10.68
C ASP A 276 -1.26 -14.04 10.04
N PHE A 277 -1.40 -13.97 8.71
CA PHE A 277 -1.35 -12.69 7.96
C PHE A 277 -2.51 -12.46 6.99
N GLY A 278 -3.46 -13.39 6.87
CA GLY A 278 -4.60 -13.27 5.97
C GLY A 278 -4.26 -13.37 4.47
N GLY A 279 -3.11 -13.93 4.12
CA GLY A 279 -2.72 -14.21 2.73
C GLY A 279 -1.25 -13.95 2.43
N TRP A 280 -0.89 -13.89 1.15
CA TRP A 280 0.48 -13.72 0.68
C TRP A 280 0.86 -12.27 0.37
N GLY A 281 2.16 -11.99 0.38
CA GLY A 281 2.79 -10.71 0.02
C GLY A 281 3.23 -9.90 1.24
N LEU A 282 3.27 -8.58 1.07
CA LEU A 282 3.51 -7.63 2.14
C LEU A 282 2.20 -7.38 2.91
N ARG A 283 2.17 -7.75 4.18
CA ARG A 283 0.96 -7.74 5.03
C ARG A 283 1.20 -7.03 6.35
N VAL A 284 0.11 -6.62 6.97
CA VAL A 284 0.07 -6.14 8.37
C VAL A 284 -0.95 -6.99 9.09
N ALA A 285 -0.51 -7.73 10.10
CA ALA A 285 -1.39 -8.51 10.96
C ALA A 285 -2.17 -7.58 11.92
N PRO A 286 -3.27 -8.04 12.56
CA PRO A 286 -4.09 -7.21 13.45
C PRO A 286 -3.33 -6.62 14.65
N ASP A 287 -2.27 -7.29 15.10
CA ASP A 287 -1.36 -6.83 16.16
C ASP A 287 -0.37 -5.75 15.69
N GLY A 288 -0.38 -5.39 14.40
CA GLY A 288 0.53 -4.44 13.78
C GLY A 288 1.83 -5.05 13.25
N THR A 289 2.03 -6.36 13.38
CA THR A 289 3.21 -7.07 12.86
C THR A 289 3.24 -6.97 11.34
N VAL A 290 4.37 -6.54 10.79
CA VAL A 290 4.56 -6.48 9.34
C VAL A 290 5.11 -7.82 8.86
N GLY A 291 4.44 -8.44 7.89
CA GLY A 291 4.86 -9.70 7.29
C GLY A 291 5.30 -9.52 5.84
N VAL A 292 6.45 -10.06 5.46
CA VAL A 292 6.79 -10.38 4.08
C VAL A 292 6.64 -11.89 3.92
N VAL A 293 5.45 -12.31 3.49
CA VAL A 293 5.00 -13.71 3.57
C VAL A 293 4.59 -14.19 2.19
N VAL A 294 5.50 -14.82 1.46
CA VAL A 294 5.25 -15.28 0.07
C VAL A 294 5.06 -16.79 -0.04
N ARG A 295 5.29 -17.52 1.06
CA ARG A 295 5.07 -18.96 1.19
C ARG A 295 4.89 -19.32 2.67
N ALA A 296 4.35 -20.50 2.94
CA ALA A 296 4.38 -21.06 4.30
C ALA A 296 5.78 -21.60 4.62
N GLY A 297 6.19 -21.55 5.89
CA GLY A 297 7.47 -22.07 6.32
C GLY A 297 8.10 -21.32 7.49
N VAL A 298 9.36 -21.65 7.75
CA VAL A 298 10.16 -20.94 8.75
C VAL A 298 10.43 -19.51 8.29
N ALA A 299 10.32 -18.57 9.21
CA ALA A 299 10.54 -17.14 8.99
C ALA A 299 11.59 -16.59 9.95
N VAL A 300 12.30 -15.55 9.51
CA VAL A 300 13.04 -14.66 10.41
C VAL A 300 12.01 -13.75 11.07
N ASP A 301 11.98 -13.80 12.40
CA ASP A 301 11.07 -13.03 13.23
C ASP A 301 11.88 -12.02 14.04
N VAL A 302 11.72 -10.75 13.70
CA VAL A 302 12.50 -9.63 14.24
C VAL A 302 11.61 -8.80 15.12
N GLU A 303 11.87 -8.86 16.42
CA GLU A 303 11.37 -7.90 17.38
C GLU A 303 12.28 -6.67 17.35
N ARG A 304 11.68 -5.49 17.19
CA ARG A 304 12.40 -4.22 17.23
C ARG A 304 11.75 -3.27 18.23
N THR A 305 12.52 -2.27 18.63
CA THR A 305 12.09 -1.24 19.60
C THR A 305 10.75 -0.58 19.25
N GLY A 306 10.09 -0.04 20.28
CA GLY A 306 8.77 0.60 20.14
C GLY A 306 7.64 -0.40 19.89
N GLY A 307 7.82 -1.67 20.27
CA GLY A 307 6.82 -2.73 20.13
C GLY A 307 6.52 -3.11 18.67
N ARG A 308 7.46 -2.86 17.75
CA ARG A 308 7.29 -3.11 16.33
C ARG A 308 7.89 -4.49 15.99
N ARG A 309 7.32 -5.19 15.01
CA ARG A 309 7.78 -6.53 14.62
C ARG A 309 7.79 -6.69 13.11
N LEU A 310 8.81 -7.35 12.58
CA LEU A 310 8.93 -7.71 11.17
C LEU A 310 9.14 -9.22 11.06
N VAL A 311 8.29 -9.89 10.29
CA VAL A 311 8.39 -11.32 9.99
C VAL A 311 8.63 -11.52 8.50
N VAL A 312 9.63 -12.32 8.14
CA VAL A 312 9.98 -12.59 6.75
C VAL A 312 10.13 -14.09 6.53
N THR A 313 9.23 -14.70 5.75
CA THR A 313 9.35 -16.12 5.38
C THR A 313 10.47 -16.31 4.37
N VAL A 314 11.49 -17.10 4.70
CA VAL A 314 12.71 -17.22 3.91
C VAL A 314 13.45 -18.51 4.28
N ASP A 315 14.11 -19.13 3.30
CA ASP A 315 14.91 -20.33 3.57
C ASP A 315 16.09 -19.97 4.46
N ASP A 316 16.57 -20.93 5.25
CA ASP A 316 17.74 -20.73 6.11
C ASP A 316 17.57 -19.55 7.10
N ALA A 317 16.32 -19.33 7.53
CA ALA A 317 15.98 -18.31 8.53
C ALA A 317 16.79 -18.41 9.84
N PRO A 318 17.15 -19.60 10.38
CA PRO A 318 17.99 -19.69 11.58
C PRO A 318 19.34 -18.96 11.42
N THR A 319 20.02 -19.15 10.28
CA THR A 319 21.31 -18.50 10.00
C THR A 319 21.15 -16.99 9.84
N GLY A 320 20.11 -16.54 9.13
CA GLY A 320 19.81 -15.11 8.98
C GLY A 320 19.49 -14.42 10.32
N ALA A 321 18.72 -15.07 11.19
CA ALA A 321 18.41 -14.58 12.53
C ALA A 321 19.65 -14.52 13.43
N ALA A 322 20.49 -15.57 13.39
CA ALA A 322 21.73 -15.63 14.17
C ALA A 322 22.73 -14.53 13.76
N LEU A 323 22.85 -14.28 12.45
CA LEU A 323 23.69 -13.19 11.95
C LEU A 323 23.13 -11.82 12.35
N LEU A 324 21.81 -11.63 12.26
CA LEU A 324 21.17 -10.35 12.61
C LEU A 324 21.39 -9.99 14.08
N ASN A 325 21.29 -10.97 14.99
CA ASN A 325 21.60 -10.77 16.41
C ASN A 325 23.06 -10.36 16.63
N ALA A 326 24.01 -10.98 15.92
CA ALA A 326 25.43 -10.60 16.01
C ALA A 326 25.69 -9.18 15.46
N CYS A 327 24.99 -8.78 14.39
CA CYS A 327 25.05 -7.40 13.88
C CYS A 327 24.44 -6.38 14.86
N ALA A 328 23.33 -6.73 15.52
CA ALA A 328 22.68 -5.89 16.51
C ALA A 328 23.56 -5.66 17.75
N GLU A 329 24.24 -6.70 18.24
CA GLU A 329 25.19 -6.61 19.37
C GLU A 329 26.32 -5.63 19.05
N ARG A 330 26.90 -5.73 17.84
CA ARG A 330 27.96 -4.82 17.39
C ARG A 330 27.50 -3.38 17.22
N ALA A 331 26.29 -3.17 16.70
CA ALA A 331 25.74 -1.83 16.53
C ALA A 331 25.64 -1.08 17.87
N ARG A 332 25.27 -1.79 18.94
CA ARG A 332 25.21 -1.22 20.30
C ARG A 332 26.60 -0.92 20.86
N HIS A 333 27.55 -1.84 20.73
CA HIS A 333 28.92 -1.61 21.20
C HIS A 333 29.63 -0.46 20.49
N ALA A 334 29.27 -0.18 19.24
CA ALA A 334 29.81 0.96 18.50
C ALA A 334 29.28 2.32 19.00
N GLU A 335 28.08 2.36 19.61
CA GLU A 335 27.51 3.58 20.22
C GLU A 335 28.11 3.89 21.61
N ASP A 336 28.64 2.88 22.31
CA ASP A 336 29.26 3.04 23.63
C ASP A 336 30.70 3.61 23.57
N LEU A 337 31.32 3.67 22.39
CA LEU A 337 32.65 4.24 22.19
C LEU A 337 32.56 5.75 21.91
N PRO A 338 33.32 6.61 22.61
CA PRO A 338 33.32 8.05 22.33
C PRO A 338 33.77 8.33 20.88
N PRO A 339 33.24 9.38 20.23
CA PRO A 339 33.75 9.80 18.92
C PRO A 339 35.21 10.21 19.10
N GLY A 340 36.11 9.44 18.47
CA GLY A 340 37.55 9.73 18.42
C GLY A 340 37.89 10.92 17.56
#